data_AF-A0A661S521-F1
#
_entry.id   AF-A0A661S521-F1
#
_cell.length_a   1.000
_cell.length_b   1.000
_cell.length_c   1.000
_cell.angle_alpha   90.00
_cell.angle_beta   90.00
_cell.angle_gamma   90.00
#
_symmetry.space_group_name_H-M   'P 1'
#
loop_
_entity.id
_entity.type
_entity.pdbx_description
1 polymer ?
#
loop_
_entity_poly.entity_id
_entity_poly.type
_entity_poly.pdbx_seq_one_letter_code
_entity_poly.pdbx_strand_id
1 'polypeptide(L)'
;MQTLNLKYTGRRFIITAIFNSAIALVLTLMVIDKPDFFEVFIISQLTGLSICFFVTIAIHLGDQKGNKWSATGIVTGLVTGIFSASLLSWGFLFLFHGKDFSYFLKDVFSYIFVFGIVFGVPISYFFSSRQKIIESEKQIQKEKIKRLTMEKEAAMTTLRLLQAQIEPHFLFNTLSNVISL
;
A
#
# COMPACT_ATOMS: atom_id res chain seq x y z
N MET A 1 8.73 -13.52 2.44
CA MET A 1 9.27 -12.17 2.20
C MET A 1 8.34 -11.43 1.26
N GLN A 2 7.50 -10.52 1.76
CA GLN A 2 6.76 -9.59 0.88
C GLN A 2 7.78 -8.63 0.27
N THR A 3 8.00 -8.68 -1.04
CA THR A 3 8.86 -7.71 -1.72
C THR A 3 8.17 -6.36 -1.73
N LEU A 4 8.90 -5.29 -1.37
CA LEU A 4 8.41 -3.92 -1.45
C LEU A 4 8.04 -3.65 -2.91
N ASN A 5 6.73 -3.61 -3.22
CA ASN A 5 6.30 -3.43 -4.60
C ASN A 5 6.52 -1.97 -5.01
N LEU A 6 7.64 -1.71 -5.68
CA LEU A 6 8.11 -0.37 -6.03
C LEU A 6 7.05 0.46 -6.77
N LYS A 7 6.25 -0.18 -7.63
CA LYS A 7 5.17 0.49 -8.39
C LYS A 7 4.03 0.95 -7.47
N TYR A 8 3.67 0.14 -6.48
CA TYR A 8 2.63 0.49 -5.52
C TYR A 8 3.10 1.55 -4.52
N THR A 9 4.33 1.43 -4.03
CA THR A 9 4.97 2.45 -3.17
C THR A 9 5.10 3.79 -3.89
N GLY A 10 5.55 3.81 -5.16
CA GLY A 10 5.63 5.03 -5.96
C GLY A 10 4.27 5.70 -6.15
N ARG A 11 3.21 4.93 -6.42
CA ARG A 11 1.84 5.47 -6.51
C ARG A 11 1.38 6.10 -5.20
N ARG A 12 1.74 5.53 -4.04
CA ARG A 12 1.42 6.14 -2.73
C ARG A 12 2.08 7.50 -2.58
N PHE A 13 3.37 7.62 -2.88
CA PHE A 13 4.09 8.90 -2.81
C PHE A 13 3.49 9.95 -3.74
N ILE A 14 3.12 9.57 -4.97
CA ILE A 14 2.47 10.50 -5.92
C ILE A 14 1.12 10.98 -5.37
N ILE A 15 0.29 10.06 -4.88
CA ILE A 15 -1.02 10.43 -4.29
C ILE A 15 -0.81 11.35 -3.08
N THR A 16 0.11 11.02 -2.18
CA THR A 16 0.43 11.86 -1.02
C THR A 16 0.92 13.24 -1.44
N ALA A 17 1.78 13.35 -2.46
CA ALA A 17 2.27 14.63 -2.97
C ALA A 17 1.13 15.51 -3.52
N ILE A 18 0.18 14.92 -4.26
CA ILE A 18 -1.01 15.62 -4.78
C ILE A 18 -1.88 16.12 -3.62
N PHE A 19 -2.16 15.27 -2.64
CA PHE A 19 -2.92 15.67 -1.45
C PHE A 19 -2.22 16.76 -0.64
N ASN A 20 -0.91 16.66 -0.45
CA ASN A 20 -0.10 17.70 0.21
C ASN A 20 -0.09 19.03 -0.53
N SER A 21 -0.19 19.03 -1.86
CA SER A 21 -0.37 20.26 -2.63
C SER A 21 -1.74 20.89 -2.37
N ALA A 22 -2.80 20.08 -2.29
CA ALA A 22 -4.16 20.55 -2.00
C ALA A 22 -4.29 21.09 -0.57
N ILE A 23 -3.99 20.26 0.43
CA ILE A 23 -3.01 20.56 1.48
C ILE A 23 -2.63 22.03 1.73
N ALA A 24 -1.46 22.34 1.21
CA ALA A 24 -0.81 23.64 1.26
C ALA A 24 -1.67 24.76 0.69
N LEU A 25 -2.40 24.51 -0.40
CA LEU A 25 -3.27 25.51 -1.02
C LEU A 25 -4.40 25.92 -0.07
N VAL A 26 -5.09 24.95 0.55
CA VAL A 26 -6.14 25.23 1.55
C VAL A 26 -5.56 25.97 2.75
N LEU A 27 -4.36 25.61 3.19
CA LEU A 27 -3.73 26.23 4.35
C LEU A 27 -3.25 27.66 4.06
N THR A 28 -2.80 27.93 2.84
CA THR A 28 -2.49 29.29 2.41
C THR A 28 -3.76 30.15 2.31
N LEU A 29 -4.88 29.58 1.85
CA LEU A 29 -6.16 30.31 1.77
C LEU A 29 -6.78 30.58 3.14
N MET A 30 -6.60 29.69 4.13
CA MET A 30 -7.12 29.87 5.49
C MET A 30 -6.23 30.77 6.35
N VAL A 31 -4.92 30.77 6.15
CA VAL A 31 -3.95 31.55 6.93
C VAL A 31 -3.58 32.81 6.15
N ILE A 32 -4.52 33.75 6.07
CA ILE A 32 -4.40 34.99 5.26
C ILE A 32 -3.26 35.91 5.76
N ASP A 33 -2.75 35.74 6.98
CA ASP A 33 -1.79 36.66 7.62
C ASP A 33 -0.32 36.18 7.75
N LYS A 34 0.05 34.96 7.32
CA LYS A 34 1.43 34.42 7.37
C LYS A 34 1.64 33.30 6.31
N PRO A 35 2.86 32.73 6.20
CA PRO A 35 4.06 33.15 5.45
C PRO A 35 3.91 32.96 3.92
N ASP A 36 4.96 33.22 3.14
CA ASP A 36 4.96 33.00 1.69
C ASP A 36 4.43 31.61 1.30
N PHE A 37 3.58 31.54 0.26
CA PHE A 37 3.00 30.28 -0.26
C PHE A 37 4.05 29.18 -0.43
N PHE A 38 5.26 29.55 -0.86
CA PHE A 38 6.35 28.63 -1.08
C PHE A 38 6.85 27.95 0.21
N GLU A 39 6.87 28.66 1.34
CA GLU A 39 7.22 28.07 2.64
C GLU A 39 6.16 27.06 3.08
N VAL A 40 4.89 27.44 3.02
CA VAL A 40 3.74 26.57 3.39
C VAL A 40 3.71 25.33 2.50
N PHE A 41 3.97 25.50 1.21
CA PHE A 41 4.04 24.41 0.25
C PHE A 41 5.15 23.41 0.58
N ILE A 42 6.37 23.90 0.82
CA ILE A 42 7.51 23.03 1.16
C ILE A 42 7.26 22.32 2.49
N ILE A 43 6.81 23.02 3.53
CA ILE A 43 6.55 22.42 4.86
C ILE A 43 5.46 21.35 4.75
N SER A 44 4.40 21.58 3.98
CA SER A 44 3.35 20.60 3.71
C SER A 44 3.92 19.35 3.02
N GLN A 45 4.73 19.54 1.96
CA GLN A 45 5.36 18.43 1.25
C GLN A 45 6.28 17.61 2.14
N LEU A 46 7.15 18.26 2.91
CA LEU A 46 8.06 17.62 3.85
C LEU A 46 7.31 16.82 4.92
N THR A 47 6.20 17.34 5.41
CA THR A 47 5.38 16.68 6.43
C THR A 47 4.73 15.42 5.89
N GLY A 48 3.95 15.52 4.81
CA GLY A 48 3.25 14.33 4.30
C GLY A 48 4.17 13.27 3.67
N LEU A 49 5.27 13.66 3.01
CA LEU A 49 6.22 12.69 2.46
C LEU A 49 6.99 11.94 3.57
N SER A 50 7.41 12.65 4.62
CA SER A 50 8.05 12.02 5.78
C SER A 50 7.12 11.03 6.46
N ILE A 51 5.88 11.42 6.74
CA ILE A 51 4.86 10.52 7.32
C ILE A 51 4.65 9.30 6.43
N CYS A 52 4.45 9.49 5.12
CA CYS A 52 4.22 8.40 4.18
C CYS A 52 5.40 7.42 4.12
N PHE A 53 6.63 7.93 4.14
CA PHE A 53 7.86 7.12 4.13
C PHE A 53 7.98 6.27 5.40
N PHE A 54 7.91 6.90 6.58
CA PHE A 54 8.05 6.21 7.85
C PHE A 54 6.91 5.23 8.13
N VAL A 55 5.66 5.57 7.80
CA VAL A 55 4.52 4.65 7.91
C VAL A 55 4.69 3.44 7.00
N THR A 56 5.17 3.64 5.75
CA THR A 56 5.40 2.52 4.83
C THR A 56 6.48 1.57 5.37
N ILE A 57 7.59 2.12 5.89
CA ILE A 57 8.66 1.33 6.51
C ILE A 57 8.16 0.60 7.76
N ALA A 58 7.44 1.30 8.64
CA ALA A 58 6.98 0.74 9.89
C ALA A 58 5.92 -0.37 9.68
N ILE A 59 5.03 -0.21 8.71
CA ILE A 59 4.11 -1.29 8.30
C ILE A 59 4.90 -2.47 7.75
N HIS A 60 5.90 -2.23 6.90
CA HIS A 60 6.71 -3.30 6.33
C HIS A 60 7.47 -4.10 7.40
N LEU A 61 8.05 -3.42 8.40
CA LEU A 61 8.71 -4.07 9.54
C LEU A 61 7.70 -4.77 10.47
N GLY A 62 6.52 -4.19 10.67
CA GLY A 62 5.46 -4.76 11.49
C GLY A 62 4.85 -6.02 10.89
N ASP A 63 4.67 -6.06 9.58
CA ASP A 63 4.06 -7.21 8.89
C ASP A 63 4.96 -8.46 8.94
N GLN A 64 6.29 -8.28 9.03
CA GLN A 64 7.21 -9.40 9.28
C GLN A 64 7.00 -10.07 10.64
N LYS A 65 6.45 -9.34 11.63
CA LYS A 65 6.19 -9.83 13.00
C LYS A 65 4.73 -10.22 13.25
N GLY A 66 3.85 -10.07 12.25
CA GLY A 66 2.44 -10.50 12.28
C GLY A 66 1.41 -9.37 12.46
N ASN A 67 0.13 -9.70 12.25
CA ASN A 67 -0.98 -8.74 12.06
C ASN A 67 -1.16 -7.71 13.20
N LYS A 68 -0.91 -8.06 14.47
CA LYS A 68 -1.02 -7.13 15.61
C LYS A 68 0.04 -6.02 15.57
N TRP A 69 1.20 -6.29 14.99
CA TRP A 69 2.31 -5.33 14.86
C TRP A 69 2.12 -4.34 13.71
N SER A 70 1.22 -4.64 12.77
CA SER A 70 0.87 -3.73 11.67
C SER A 70 0.19 -2.45 12.18
N ALA A 71 -0.73 -2.58 13.16
CA ALA A 71 -1.40 -1.42 13.76
C ALA A 71 -0.44 -0.56 14.59
N THR A 72 0.39 -1.21 15.42
CA THR A 72 1.46 -0.52 16.18
C THR A 72 2.46 0.16 15.25
N GLY A 73 2.78 -0.46 14.10
CA GLY A 73 3.63 0.11 13.05
C GLY A 73 3.09 1.42 12.47
N ILE A 74 1.78 1.57 12.30
CA ILE A 74 1.20 2.83 11.83
C ILE A 74 1.43 3.95 12.84
N VAL A 75 1.19 3.67 14.12
CA VAL A 75 1.36 4.66 15.19
C VAL A 75 2.82 5.06 15.34
N THR A 76 3.74 4.09 15.36
CA THR A 76 5.19 4.39 15.45
C THR A 76 5.69 5.11 14.20
N GLY A 77 5.20 4.74 13.02
CA GLY A 77 5.50 5.42 11.75
C GLY A 77 5.00 6.86 11.71
N LEU A 78 3.81 7.14 12.25
CA LEU A 78 3.28 8.51 12.36
C LEU A 78 4.13 9.37 13.29
N VAL A 79 4.45 8.87 14.49
CA VAL A 79 5.27 9.62 15.47
C VAL A 79 6.66 9.92 14.92
N THR A 80 7.33 8.91 14.36
CA THR A 80 8.66 9.08 13.75
C THR A 80 8.62 9.97 12.51
N GLY A 81 7.56 9.87 11.70
CA GLY A 81 7.33 10.73 10.54
C GLY A 81 7.14 12.20 10.90
N ILE A 82 6.32 12.51 11.92
CA ILE A 82 6.12 13.88 12.40
C ILE A 82 7.41 14.46 12.99
N PHE A 83 8.17 13.66 13.73
CA PHE A 83 9.45 14.09 14.29
C PHE A 83 10.48 14.38 13.18
N SER A 84 10.59 13.49 12.19
CA SER A 84 11.46 13.69 11.03
C SER A 84 11.04 14.90 10.18
N ALA A 85 9.74 15.09 9.96
CA ALA A 85 9.19 16.26 9.28
C ALA A 85 9.52 17.56 10.01
N SER A 86 9.41 17.57 11.34
CA SER A 86 9.74 18.73 12.17
C SER A 86 11.22 19.09 12.05
N LEU A 87 12.11 18.09 12.06
CA LEU A 87 13.55 18.29 11.90
C LEU A 87 13.89 18.83 10.50
N LEU A 88 13.30 18.26 9.45
CA LEU A 88 13.53 18.72 8.07
C LEU A 88 12.99 20.13 7.84
N SER A 89 11.81 20.44 8.37
CA SER A 89 11.18 21.76 8.23
C SER A 89 11.96 22.83 8.99
N TRP A 90 12.47 22.52 10.19
CA TRP A 90 13.36 23.42 10.90
C TRP A 90 14.66 23.66 10.13
N GLY A 91 15.30 22.59 9.62
CA GLY A 91 16.51 22.70 8.80
C GLY A 91 16.30 23.57 7.55
N PHE A 92 15.15 23.43 6.88
CA PHE A 92 14.78 24.27 5.75
C PHE A 92 14.65 25.75 6.13
N LEU A 93 13.91 26.05 7.21
CA LEU A 93 13.70 27.43 7.65
C LEU A 93 15.00 28.10 8.14
N PHE A 94 15.88 27.34 8.80
CA PHE A 94 17.16 27.83 9.26
C PHE A 94 18.11 28.11 8.09
N LEU A 95 18.25 27.17 7.14
CA LEU A 95 19.20 27.30 6.03
C LEU A 95 18.79 28.35 4.99
N PHE A 96 17.50 28.44 4.66
CA PHE A 96 17.03 29.27 3.56
C PHE A 96 16.49 30.64 3.98
N HIS A 97 15.97 30.76 5.20
CA HIS A 97 15.33 31.99 5.69
C HIS A 97 16.01 32.54 6.94
N GLY A 98 17.03 31.87 7.48
CA GLY A 98 17.76 32.30 8.68
C GLY A 98 16.86 32.41 9.92
N LYS A 99 15.70 31.74 9.95
CA LYS A 99 14.75 31.86 11.06
C LYS A 99 15.24 31.06 12.27
N ASP A 100 15.14 31.68 13.44
CA ASP A 100 15.55 31.06 14.70
C ASP A 100 14.67 29.87 15.11
N PHE A 101 15.24 28.98 15.91
CA PHE A 101 14.51 27.86 16.52
C PHE A 101 13.29 28.31 17.33
N SER A 102 13.34 29.50 17.93
CA SER A 102 12.21 30.10 18.67
C SER A 102 11.00 30.38 17.76
N TYR A 103 11.25 30.87 16.54
CA TYR A 103 10.19 31.07 15.54
C TYR A 103 9.55 29.74 15.15
N PHE A 104 10.39 28.72 14.88
CA PHE A 104 9.91 27.39 14.53
C PHE A 104 8.99 26.81 15.61
N LEU A 105 9.39 26.85 16.88
CA LEU A 105 8.58 26.32 17.99
C LEU A 105 7.25 27.05 18.18
N LYS A 106 7.22 28.38 18.00
CA LYS A 106 6.02 29.18 18.24
C LYS A 106 5.02 29.13 17.08
N ASP A 107 5.51 29.29 15.85
CA ASP A 107 4.65 29.55 14.69
C ASP A 107 4.47 28.33 13.77
N VAL A 108 5.42 27.39 13.73
CA VAL A 108 5.43 26.31 12.72
C VAL A 108 5.20 24.92 13.35
N PHE A 109 5.74 24.67 14.54
CA PHE A 109 5.66 23.36 15.18
C PHE A 109 4.22 22.93 15.48
N SER A 110 3.40 23.85 16.02
CA SER A 110 1.99 23.60 16.32
C SER A 110 1.21 23.21 15.06
N TYR A 111 1.47 23.91 13.95
CA TYR A 111 0.88 23.64 12.66
C TYR A 111 1.27 22.24 12.13
N ILE A 112 2.57 21.91 12.11
CA ILE A 112 3.05 20.59 11.66
C ILE A 112 2.42 19.48 12.52
N PHE A 113 2.32 19.69 13.83
CA PHE A 113 1.75 18.71 14.74
C PHE A 113 0.25 18.50 14.51
N VAL A 114 -0.53 19.59 14.47
CA VAL A 114 -1.99 19.53 14.29
C VAL A 114 -2.33 18.96 12.91
N PHE A 115 -1.79 19.52 11.83
CA PHE A 115 -2.11 19.07 10.49
C PHE A 115 -1.48 17.71 10.17
N GLY A 116 -0.30 17.42 10.71
CA GLY A 116 0.31 16.09 10.65
C GLY A 116 -0.56 15.01 11.25
N ILE A 117 -1.25 15.27 12.37
CA ILE A 117 -2.19 14.32 12.97
C ILE A 117 -3.52 14.29 12.18
N VAL A 118 -4.14 15.45 11.95
CA VAL A 118 -5.47 15.56 11.33
C VAL A 118 -5.50 14.92 9.94
N PHE A 119 -4.46 15.14 9.13
CA PHE A 119 -4.37 14.55 7.80
C PHE A 119 -3.56 13.25 7.77
N GLY A 120 -2.52 13.12 8.60
CA GLY A 120 -1.67 11.93 8.59
C GLY A 120 -2.37 10.67 9.10
N VAL A 121 -3.25 10.77 10.09
CA VAL A 121 -3.99 9.60 10.62
C VAL A 121 -4.95 9.01 9.58
N PRO A 122 -5.87 9.78 8.96
CA PRO A 122 -6.78 9.25 7.95
C PRO A 122 -6.05 8.70 6.72
N ILE A 123 -5.01 9.40 6.24
CA ILE A 123 -4.22 8.98 5.07
C ILE A 123 -3.51 7.66 5.36
N SER A 124 -2.86 7.54 6.53
CA SER A 124 -2.16 6.31 6.93
C SER A 124 -3.13 5.14 7.10
N TYR A 125 -4.30 5.39 7.70
CA TYR A 125 -5.35 4.40 7.84
C TYR A 125 -5.88 3.92 6.48
N PHE A 126 -6.18 4.84 5.57
CA PHE A 126 -6.67 4.53 4.24
C PHE A 126 -5.67 3.67 3.46
N PHE A 127 -4.38 4.02 3.49
CA PHE A 127 -3.35 3.23 2.81
C PHE A 127 -3.16 1.85 3.42
N SER A 128 -3.22 1.71 4.75
CA SER A 128 -3.15 0.41 5.42
C SER A 128 -4.36 -0.47 5.06
N SER A 129 -5.57 0.08 5.12
CA SER A 129 -6.79 -0.65 4.77
C SER A 129 -6.77 -1.12 3.31
N ARG A 130 -6.34 -0.25 2.38
CA ARG A 130 -6.19 -0.60 0.96
C ARG A 130 -5.18 -1.73 0.76
N GLN A 131 -4.11 -1.76 1.54
CA GLN A 131 -3.10 -2.81 1.44
C GLN A 131 -3.65 -4.18 1.83
N LYS A 132 -4.36 -4.24 2.97
CA LYS A 132 -4.98 -5.47 3.47
C LYS A 132 -5.98 -6.05 2.48
N ILE A 133 -6.77 -5.18 1.83
CA ILE A 133 -7.74 -5.57 0.80
C ILE A 133 -7.00 -6.21 -0.40
N ILE A 134 -5.98 -5.54 -0.94
CA ILE A 134 -5.23 -6.05 -2.11
C ILE A 134 -4.53 -7.39 -1.79
N GLU A 135 -4.02 -7.55 -0.57
CA GLU A 135 -3.38 -8.80 -0.15
C GLU A 135 -4.39 -9.94 -0.03
N SER A 136 -5.57 -9.68 0.56
CA SER A 136 -6.67 -10.64 0.64
C SER A 136 -7.18 -11.04 -0.75
N GLU A 137 -7.39 -10.08 -1.64
CA GLU A 137 -7.80 -10.34 -3.04
C GLU A 137 -6.78 -11.21 -3.78
N LYS A 138 -5.48 -10.97 -3.58
CA LYS A 138 -4.42 -11.80 -4.17
C LYS A 138 -4.43 -13.23 -3.64
N GLN A 139 -4.71 -13.43 -2.34
CA GLN A 139 -4.81 -14.76 -1.75
C GLN A 139 -6.01 -15.51 -2.35
N ILE A 140 -7.17 -14.86 -2.41
CA ILE A 140 -8.39 -15.41 -3.01
C ILE A 140 -8.15 -15.79 -4.48
N GLN A 141 -7.49 -14.91 -5.26
CA GLN A 141 -7.17 -15.19 -6.66
C GLN A 141 -6.22 -16.40 -6.80
N LYS A 142 -5.21 -16.52 -5.94
CA LYS A 142 -4.29 -17.67 -5.94
C LYS A 142 -5.01 -18.97 -5.61
N GLU A 143 -5.88 -18.96 -4.60
CA GLU A 143 -6.69 -20.12 -4.22
C GLU A 143 -7.66 -20.51 -5.35
N LYS A 144 -8.30 -19.53 -5.99
CA LYS A 144 -9.19 -19.75 -7.14
C LYS A 144 -8.45 -20.40 -8.30
N ILE A 145 -7.26 -19.91 -8.64
CA ILE A 145 -6.43 -20.51 -9.70
C ILE A 145 -6.07 -21.94 -9.34
N LYS A 146 -5.58 -22.20 -8.12
CA LYS A 146 -5.20 -23.54 -7.65
C LYS A 146 -6.38 -24.52 -7.73
N ARG A 147 -7.57 -24.09 -7.29
CA ARG A 147 -8.79 -24.90 -7.35
C ARG A 147 -9.18 -25.24 -8.79
N LEU A 148 -9.22 -24.24 -9.68
CA LEU A 148 -9.55 -24.45 -11.09
C LEU A 148 -8.55 -25.38 -11.79
N THR A 149 -7.26 -25.31 -11.44
CA THR A 149 -6.24 -26.24 -11.95
C THR A 149 -6.50 -27.67 -11.50
N MET A 150 -6.85 -27.89 -10.22
CA MET A 150 -7.19 -29.21 -9.69
C MET A 150 -8.46 -29.80 -10.32
N GLU A 151 -9.51 -28.98 -10.48
CA GLU A 151 -10.75 -29.40 -11.14
C GLU A 151 -10.51 -29.79 -12.61
N LYS A 152 -9.67 -29.03 -13.32
CA LYS A 152 -9.26 -29.34 -14.70
C LYS A 152 -8.49 -30.67 -14.78
N GLU A 153 -7.56 -30.91 -13.88
CA GLU A 153 -6.77 -32.15 -13.85
C GLU A 153 -7.64 -33.38 -13.53
N ALA A 154 -8.57 -33.25 -12.59
CA ALA A 154 -9.55 -34.29 -12.28
C ALA A 154 -10.43 -34.61 -13.51
N ALA A 155 -10.97 -33.59 -14.17
CA ALA A 155 -11.77 -33.76 -15.37
C ALA A 155 -10.98 -34.42 -16.51
N MET A 156 -9.72 -34.03 -16.73
CA MET A 156 -8.84 -34.67 -17.71
C MET A 156 -8.57 -36.15 -17.38
N THR A 157 -8.42 -36.49 -16.10
CA THR A 157 -8.22 -37.87 -15.65
C THR A 157 -9.47 -38.71 -15.91
N THR A 158 -10.66 -38.19 -15.59
CA THR A 158 -11.93 -38.84 -15.91
C THR A 158 -12.09 -39.07 -17.41
N LEU A 159 -11.77 -38.06 -18.24
CA LEU A 159 -11.82 -38.20 -19.69
C LEU A 159 -10.87 -39.29 -20.21
N ARG A 160 -9.64 -39.38 -19.69
CA ARG A 160 -8.70 -40.46 -20.03
C ARG A 160 -9.20 -41.83 -19.61
N LEU A 161 -9.80 -41.96 -18.42
CA LEU A 161 -10.40 -43.21 -17.97
C LEU A 161 -11.57 -43.63 -18.88
N LEU A 162 -12.46 -42.70 -19.23
CA LEU A 162 -13.55 -42.97 -20.17
C LEU A 162 -13.03 -43.39 -21.54
N GLN A 163 -11.97 -42.75 -22.05
CA GLN A 163 -11.32 -43.16 -23.30
C GLN A 163 -10.70 -44.56 -23.22
N ALA A 164 -10.08 -44.92 -22.11
CA ALA A 164 -9.51 -46.25 -21.90
C ALA A 164 -10.59 -47.35 -21.81
N GLN A 165 -11.78 -47.04 -21.28
CA GLN A 165 -12.90 -47.99 -21.21
C GLN A 165 -13.56 -48.28 -22.56
N ILE A 166 -13.43 -47.38 -23.54
CA ILE A 166 -13.84 -47.64 -24.94
C ILE A 166 -12.68 -48.39 -25.66
N GLU A 167 -12.10 -49.36 -24.96
CA GLU A 167 -10.92 -50.09 -25.38
C GLU A 167 -11.16 -50.69 -26.78
N PRO A 168 -10.20 -50.62 -27.72
CA PRO A 168 -10.36 -51.10 -29.08
C PRO A 168 -10.72 -52.59 -29.13
N HIS A 169 -10.41 -53.37 -28.09
CA HIS A 169 -10.84 -54.75 -27.95
C HIS A 169 -12.36 -54.92 -27.95
N PHE A 170 -13.15 -53.98 -27.42
CA PHE A 170 -14.61 -54.06 -27.51
C PHE A 170 -15.08 -53.92 -28.96
N LEU A 171 -14.46 -53.01 -29.73
CA LEU A 171 -14.69 -52.88 -31.16
C LEU A 171 -14.21 -54.13 -31.93
N PHE A 172 -13.03 -54.68 -31.60
CA PHE A 172 -12.51 -55.90 -32.22
C PHE A 172 -13.35 -57.15 -31.89
N ASN A 173 -13.89 -57.27 -30.68
CA ASN A 173 -14.79 -58.34 -30.30
C ASN A 173 -16.13 -58.22 -31.01
N THR A 174 -16.66 -57.00 -31.15
CA THR A 174 -17.92 -56.80 -31.87
C THR A 174 -17.73 -57.07 -33.37
N LEU A 175 -16.62 -56.63 -33.96
CA LEU A 175 -16.31 -56.88 -35.37
C LEU A 175 -16.10 -58.36 -35.64
N SER A 176 -15.35 -59.06 -34.78
CA SER A 176 -15.09 -60.50 -34.94
C SER A 176 -16.38 -61.32 -34.83
N ASN A 177 -17.30 -60.93 -33.94
CA ASN A 177 -18.57 -61.65 -33.77
C ASN A 177 -19.55 -61.40 -34.94
N VAL A 178 -19.50 -60.22 -35.59
CA VAL A 178 -20.29 -59.93 -36.80
C VAL A 178 -19.72 -60.60 -38.04
N ILE A 179 -18.38 -60.75 -38.14
CA ILE A 179 -17.72 -61.44 -39.27
C ILE A 179 -17.78 -62.97 -39.12
N SER A 180 -17.95 -63.48 -37.88
CA SER A 180 -18.05 -64.92 -37.58
C SER A 180 -19.46 -65.50 -37.71
N LEU A 181 -20.48 -64.67 -37.97
CA LEU A 181 -21.86 -65.10 -38.25
C LEU A 181 -22.08 -65.20 -39.77
#